data_AF-A0AAE2U6U0-F1
#
_entry.id   AF-A0AAE2U6U0-F1
#
_cell.length_a   1.000
_cell.length_b   1.000
_cell.length_c   1.000
_cell.angle_alpha   90.00
_cell.angle_beta   90.00
_cell.angle_gamma   90.00
#
_symmetry.space_group_name_H-M   'P 1'
#
loop_
_entity.id
_entity.type
_entity.pdbx_description
1 polymer ?
#
loop_
_entity_poly.entity_id
_entity_poly.type
_entity_poly.pdbx_seq_one_letter_code
_entity_poly.pdbx_strand_id
1 'polypeptide(L)'
;MLNHQVIDQVFDQVEYQIAQILGAKGGPLVAVEIDSRFSDLGLSSLDLATLISNLETVYETDPFAEAVAITSIVTVADLCRAYAAQGGAGLGADPLDAQLRNLRQL
;
A
#
# COMPACT_ATOMS: atom_id res chain seq x y z
N MET A 1 1.09 18.38 8.69
CA MET A 1 1.26 17.21 9.59
C MET A 1 0.42 16.00 9.13
N LEU A 2 -0.74 16.18 8.47
CA LEU A 2 -1.55 15.06 7.93
C LEU A 2 -0.82 14.17 6.89
N ASN A 3 -0.03 14.74 5.97
CA ASN A 3 0.56 13.92 4.88
C ASN A 3 1.59 12.87 5.34
N HIS A 4 2.25 13.04 6.49
CA HIS A 4 3.28 12.10 6.91
C HIS A 4 2.67 10.83 7.51
N GLN A 5 1.60 10.96 8.31
CA GLN A 5 0.88 9.82 8.89
C GLN A 5 0.20 8.97 7.82
N VAL A 6 -0.36 9.61 6.79
CA VAL A 6 -1.00 8.90 5.67
C VAL A 6 0.01 8.08 4.87
N ILE A 7 1.21 8.62 4.64
CA ILE A 7 2.28 7.90 3.93
C ILE A 7 2.78 6.71 4.77
N ASP A 8 2.94 6.88 6.08
CA ASP A 8 3.36 5.82 7.00
C ASP A 8 2.36 4.65 7.00
N GLN A 9 1.06 4.94 7.08
CA GLN A 9 0.00 3.92 7.03
C GLN A 9 -0.05 3.16 5.71
N VAL A 10 0.11 3.87 4.59
CA VAL A 10 0.17 3.23 3.27
C VAL A 10 1.43 2.38 3.16
N PHE A 11 2.55 2.84 3.71
CA PHE A 11 3.80 2.10 3.73
C PHE A 11 3.69 0.79 4.52
N ASP A 12 3.16 0.81 5.74
CA ASP A 12 2.90 -0.38 6.56
C ASP A 12 2.03 -1.40 5.79
N GLN A 13 0.99 -0.91 5.12
CA GLN A 13 0.11 -1.78 4.33
C GLN A 13 0.83 -2.37 3.11
N VAL A 14 1.64 -1.57 2.42
CA VAL A 14 2.45 -2.03 1.28
C VAL A 14 3.46 -3.08 1.73
N GLU A 15 4.19 -2.84 2.83
CA GLU A 15 5.14 -3.79 3.39
C GLU A 15 4.46 -5.12 3.74
N TYR A 16 3.31 -5.05 4.43
CA TYR A 16 2.55 -6.24 4.77
C TYR A 16 2.14 -7.05 3.53
N GLN A 17 1.63 -6.39 2.48
CA GLN A 17 1.22 -7.07 1.25
C GLN A 17 2.41 -7.67 0.49
N ILE A 18 3.56 -6.97 0.45
CA ILE A 18 4.79 -7.50 -0.14
C ILE A 18 5.23 -8.76 0.59
N ALA A 19 5.23 -8.74 1.93
CA ALA A 19 5.57 -9.89 2.75
C ALA A 19 4.62 -11.07 2.50
N GLN A 20 3.32 -10.83 2.32
CA GLN A 20 2.34 -11.88 1.96
C GLN A 20 2.64 -12.49 0.59
N ILE A 21 2.92 -11.67 -0.43
CA ILE A 21 3.21 -12.13 -1.79
C ILE A 21 4.53 -12.94 -1.82
N LEU A 22 5.58 -12.44 -1.16
CA LEU A 22 6.86 -13.16 -1.07
C LEU A 22 6.72 -14.45 -0.25
N GLY A 23 5.99 -14.40 0.86
CA GLY A 23 5.72 -15.56 1.71
C GLY A 23 4.94 -16.66 0.99
N ALA A 24 3.93 -16.29 0.19
CA ALA A 24 3.16 -17.23 -0.63
C ALA A 24 4.03 -17.94 -1.69
N LYS A 25 5.08 -17.27 -2.16
CA LYS A 25 6.04 -17.81 -3.14
C LYS A 25 7.19 -18.61 -2.49
N GLY A 26 7.27 -18.62 -1.16
CA GLY A 26 8.37 -19.23 -0.41
C GLY A 26 9.70 -18.48 -0.58
N GLY A 27 9.65 -17.20 -0.93
CA GLY A 27 10.83 -16.35 -1.06
C GLY A 27 11.37 -15.88 0.30
N PRO A 28 12.62 -15.40 0.36
CA PRO A 28 13.14 -14.76 1.56
C PRO A 28 12.35 -13.49 1.88
N LEU A 29 12.04 -13.26 3.15
CA LEU A 29 11.52 -11.98 3.61
C LEU A 29 12.64 -10.94 3.52
N VAL A 30 12.49 -9.99 2.59
CA VAL A 30 13.41 -8.88 2.39
C VAL A 30 12.87 -7.68 3.16
N ALA A 31 13.76 -6.94 3.85
CA ALA A 31 13.38 -5.68 4.49
C ALA A 31 12.95 -4.68 3.40
N VAL A 32 11.71 -4.18 3.52
CA VAL A 32 11.16 -3.21 2.59
C VAL A 32 11.53 -1.83 3.10
N GLU A 33 12.22 -1.05 2.28
CA GLU A 33 12.54 0.36 2.57
C GLU A 33 11.72 1.25 1.63
N ILE A 34 11.47 2.50 2.04
CA ILE A 34 10.70 3.47 1.23
C ILE A 34 11.34 3.70 -0.15
N ASP A 35 12.66 3.71 -0.22
CA ASP A 35 13.42 3.91 -1.47
C ASP A 35 13.72 2.59 -2.20
N SER A 36 13.31 1.44 -1.65
CA SER A 36 13.52 0.14 -2.29
C SER A 36 12.73 0.04 -3.58
N ARG A 37 13.39 -0.50 -4.60
CA ARG A 37 12.76 -0.84 -5.87
C ARG A 37 12.03 -2.16 -5.76
N PHE A 38 10.83 -2.25 -6.32
CA PHE A 38 10.08 -3.51 -6.33
C PHE A 38 10.86 -4.65 -7.02
N SER A 39 11.66 -4.31 -8.03
CA SER A 39 12.55 -5.26 -8.73
C SER A 39 13.66 -5.80 -7.82
N ASP A 40 14.24 -4.97 -6.95
CA ASP A 40 15.26 -5.38 -5.96
C ASP A 40 14.67 -6.26 -4.86
N LEU A 41 13.39 -6.04 -4.52
CA LEU A 41 12.63 -6.88 -3.59
C LEU A 41 12.23 -8.25 -4.20
N GLY A 42 12.55 -8.49 -5.47
CA GLY A 42 12.22 -9.73 -6.17
C GLY A 42 10.77 -9.82 -6.65
N LEU A 43 10.06 -8.69 -6.73
CA LEU A 43 8.72 -8.63 -7.30
C LEU A 43 8.78 -8.50 -8.83
N SER A 44 8.09 -9.39 -9.51
CA SER A 44 7.83 -9.28 -10.95
C SER A 44 6.71 -8.28 -11.24
N SER A 45 6.52 -7.91 -12.50
CA SER A 45 5.40 -7.07 -12.93
C SER A 45 4.03 -7.67 -12.57
N LEU A 46 3.91 -9.00 -12.54
CA LEU A 46 2.69 -9.68 -12.12
C LEU A 46 2.47 -9.52 -10.61
N ASP A 47 3.52 -9.70 -9.82
CA ASP A 47 3.44 -9.51 -8.36
C ASP A 47 3.09 -8.06 -8.02
N LEU A 48 3.65 -7.10 -8.75
CA LEU A 48 3.33 -5.68 -8.61
C LEU A 48 1.87 -5.40 -8.98
N ALA A 49 1.35 -6.00 -10.05
CA ALA A 49 -0.06 -5.90 -10.39
C ALA A 49 -0.96 -6.51 -9.30
N THR A 50 -0.60 -7.67 -8.74
CA THR A 50 -1.31 -8.28 -7.61
C THR A 50 -1.29 -7.39 -6.37
N LEU A 51 -0.13 -6.80 -6.04
CA LEU A 51 0.01 -5.86 -4.93
C LEU A 51 -0.93 -4.67 -5.10
N ILE A 52 -0.97 -4.07 -6.28
CA ILE A 52 -1.86 -2.95 -6.59
C ILE A 52 -3.32 -3.37 -6.45
N SER A 53 -3.74 -4.50 -7.03
CA SER A 53 -5.13 -4.98 -6.91
C SER A 53 -5.55 -5.25 -5.46
N ASN A 54 -4.63 -5.76 -4.62
CA ASN A 54 -4.89 -5.95 -3.20
C ASN A 54 -5.07 -4.60 -2.49
N LEU A 55 -4.22 -3.62 -2.78
CA LEU A 55 -4.32 -2.28 -2.19
C LEU A 55 -5.57 -1.54 -2.68
N GLU A 56 -5.94 -1.67 -3.94
CA GLU A 56 -7.18 -1.14 -4.51
C GLU A 56 -8.41 -1.72 -3.79
N THR A 57 -8.40 -3.02 -3.47
CA THR A 57 -9.46 -3.66 -2.69
C THR A 57 -9.54 -3.12 -1.26
N VAL A 58 -8.39 -2.84 -0.64
CA VAL A 58 -8.31 -2.32 0.74
C VAL A 58 -8.75 -0.87 0.83
N TYR A 59 -8.35 -0.05 -0.14
CA TYR A 59 -8.61 1.40 -0.14
C TYR A 59 -9.81 1.80 -1.00
N GLU A 60 -10.45 0.84 -1.68
CA GLU A 60 -11.53 1.06 -2.64
C GLU A 60 -11.20 2.16 -3.68
N THR A 61 -9.91 2.30 -4.00
CA THR A 61 -9.35 3.43 -4.73
C THR A 61 -8.25 2.94 -5.67
N ASP A 62 -8.33 3.33 -6.95
CA ASP A 62 -7.31 3.04 -7.96
C ASP A 62 -6.46 4.29 -8.28
N PRO A 63 -5.18 4.35 -7.84
CA PRO A 63 -4.24 5.41 -8.17
C PRO A 63 -4.01 5.60 -9.68
N PHE A 64 -4.22 4.54 -10.46
CA PHE A 64 -3.78 4.43 -11.86
C PHE A 64 -4.88 4.78 -12.86
N ALA A 65 -6.14 4.91 -12.42
CA ALA A 65 -7.27 5.21 -13.29
C ALA A 65 -7.18 6.58 -13.98
N GLU A 66 -6.67 7.61 -13.30
CA GLU A 66 -6.75 9.00 -13.79
C GLU A 66 -5.40 9.73 -13.98
N ALA A 67 -4.33 9.41 -13.24
CA ALA A 67 -3.16 10.32 -13.18
C ALA A 67 -1.77 9.68 -13.21
N VAL A 68 -1.62 8.38 -12.89
CA VAL A 68 -0.31 7.75 -12.76
C VAL A 68 -0.19 6.57 -13.72
N ALA A 69 0.84 6.56 -14.57
CA ALA A 69 1.16 5.37 -15.36
C ALA A 69 1.79 4.31 -14.45
N ILE A 70 1.32 3.07 -14.53
CA ILE A 70 1.90 1.93 -13.78
C ILE A 70 3.41 1.77 -14.03
N THR A 71 3.89 2.17 -15.21
CA THR A 71 5.31 2.15 -15.58
C THR A 71 6.16 3.17 -14.82
N SER A 72 5.54 4.15 -14.16
CA SER A 72 6.21 5.14 -13.33
C SER A 72 6.41 4.66 -11.89
N ILE A 73 5.87 3.49 -11.52
CA ILE A 73 6.01 2.91 -10.19
C ILE A 73 7.24 2.01 -10.16
N VAL A 74 8.34 2.56 -9.64
CA VAL A 74 9.62 1.84 -9.55
C VAL A 74 9.95 1.52 -8.09
N THR A 75 9.64 2.44 -7.18
CA THR A 75 9.95 2.34 -5.74
C THR A 75 8.69 2.28 -4.88
N VAL A 76 8.85 1.80 -3.65
CA VAL A 76 7.77 1.81 -2.64
C VAL A 76 7.26 3.23 -2.39
N ALA A 77 8.16 4.22 -2.38
CA ALA A 77 7.81 5.64 -2.29
C ALA A 77 6.85 6.10 -3.39
N ASP A 78 7.07 5.66 -4.63
CA ASP A 78 6.22 6.03 -5.78
C ASP A 78 4.79 5.51 -5.57
N LEU A 79 4.66 4.26 -5.13
CA LEU A 79 3.36 3.64 -4.83
C LEU A 79 2.68 4.34 -3.65
N CYS A 80 3.41 4.57 -2.55
CA CYS A 80 2.87 5.25 -1.38
C CYS A 80 2.38 6.66 -1.72
N ARG A 81 3.12 7.39 -2.55
CA ARG A 81 2.71 8.72 -3.03
C ARG A 81 1.46 8.67 -3.91
N ALA A 82 1.33 7.66 -4.77
CA ALA A 82 0.16 7.51 -5.63
C ALA A 82 -1.11 7.30 -4.79
N TYR A 83 -1.07 6.41 -3.81
CA TYR A 83 -2.18 6.20 -2.89
C TYR A 83 -2.41 7.38 -1.93
N ALA A 84 -1.36 8.01 -1.41
CA ALA A 84 -1.50 9.19 -0.54
C ALA A 84 -2.07 10.40 -1.29
N ALA A 85 -1.82 10.54 -2.59
CA ALA A 85 -2.37 11.60 -3.42
C ALA A 85 -3.89 11.45 -3.64
N GLN A 86 -4.40 10.21 -3.68
CA GLN A 86 -5.84 9.95 -3.77
C GLN A 86 -6.52 9.88 -2.39
N GLY A 87 -5.80 9.42 -1.37
CA GLY A 87 -6.31 9.10 -0.05
C GLY A 87 -6.51 10.27 0.92
N GLY A 88 -6.76 11.48 0.43
CA GLY A 88 -7.26 12.58 1.26
C GLY A 88 -8.66 12.31 1.85
N ALA A 89 -9.39 11.29 1.38
CA ALA A 89 -10.77 11.00 1.79
C ALA A 89 -11.01 9.56 2.31
N GLY A 90 -10.25 8.55 1.87
CA GLY A 90 -10.49 7.13 2.22
C GLY A 90 -9.61 6.54 3.33
N LEU A 91 -8.44 7.13 3.59
CA LEU A 91 -7.43 6.56 4.52
C LEU A 91 -7.69 6.88 6.00
N GLY A 92 -8.73 7.65 6.31
CA GLY A 92 -9.14 7.99 7.69
C GLY A 92 -10.12 7.00 8.33
N ALA A 93 -10.59 6.01 7.59
CA ALA A 93 -11.49 4.98 8.08
C ALA A 93 -10.73 3.68 8.28
N ASP A 94 -9.81 3.68 9.23
CA ASP A 94 -9.26 2.44 9.75
C ASP A 94 -10.46 1.61 10.28
N PRO A 95 -10.77 0.43 9.68
CA PRO A 95 -11.97 -0.33 10.04
C PRO A 95 -11.88 -0.83 11.49
N LEU A 96 -10.67 -1.01 12.02
CA LEU A 96 -10.48 -1.32 13.44
C LEU A 96 -10.79 -0.08 14.31
N ASP A 97 -10.45 1.12 13.88
CA ASP A 97 -10.76 2.36 14.61
C ASP A 97 -12.28 2.65 14.64
N ALA A 98 -12.98 2.35 13.54
CA ALA A 98 -14.44 2.37 13.48
C ALA A 98 -15.07 1.33 14.44
N GLN A 99 -14.50 0.13 14.51
CA GLN A 99 -14.97 -0.95 15.39
C GLN A 99 -14.71 -0.64 16.87
N LEU A 100 -13.56 -0.06 17.20
CA LEU A 100 -13.19 0.38 18.55
C LEU A 100 -14.05 1.55 19.03
N ARG A 101 -14.41 2.50 18.15
CA ARG A 101 -15.36 3.58 18.50
C ARG A 101 -16.75 3.04 18.83
N ASN A 102 -17.21 2.03 18.11
CA ASN A 102 -18.51 1.40 18.35
C ASN A 102 -18.55 0.68 19.72
N LEU A 103 -17.48 -0.02 20.06
CA LEU A 103 -17.33 -0.70 21.36
C LEU A 103 -17.29 0.25 22.58
N ARG A 104 -16.86 1.50 22.39
CA ARG A 104 -16.81 2.51 23.48
C ARG A 104 -18.11 3.26 23.70
N GLN A 105 -19.13 3.02 22.87
CA GLN A 105 -20.46 3.62 22.96
C GLN A 105 -21.50 2.71 23.64
N LEU A 106 -21.08 1.50 24.06
CA LEU A 106 -21.89 0.51 24.75
C LEU A 106 -21.58 0.46 26.26
#